data_AF-A9KSW5-F1
#
_entry.id   AF-A9KSW5-F1
#
_cell.length_a   1.000
_cell.length_b   1.000
_cell.length_c   1.000
_cell.angle_alpha   90.00
_cell.angle_beta   90.00
_cell.angle_gamma   90.00
#
_symmetry.space_group_name_H-M   'P 1'
#
loop_
_entity.id
_entity.type
_entity.pdbx_description
1 polymer ?
#
loop_
_entity_poly.entity_id
_entity_poly.type
_entity_poly.pdbx_seq_one_letter_code
_entity_poly.pdbx_strand_id
1 'polypeptide(L)'
;MRMVSAGMGDKMKEIKEEYSYIVSRNKESEHKSRVKKAIAIFATLSFLVGAFLLFDQLAPRIAFSKEEDTESVDQANVKSVREISLLDNKEVTVPAALTKIEPITEGTMVNIILDYANDKITVKPGTSTSTKLYFSQDKMKTWEKMTGNNVNNGLDIDLSIFLKTSDNTIYFKGDKDKAIAAVTLPKEDKDFKVSYYVENGAGKLKFENQTRLVEYRKGANGIWTQCDSNLVLSSYEITGYTLQFRLKATTAERAGKIVNVKIPKREAPPKITIDYSKMEVSGLKAGSTMYQKNGESAFRLFAPADSKVKTLSLYDLLFTSTVAPNTQFSAVSIEFYTAGSDKKVASSTVVVEFQAQPAAPTGNVVTLDKTTVTFPAATKTAPYEYVVLHQGENLDLSKVKWTKVTTNKPFEIKKVGKATPAPHDVIYFRLASTIDKETKVVTPASVYLKIEIQNVPITK
;
A
#
# COMPACT_ATOMS: atom_id res chain seq x y z
N MET A 1 -32.24 -38.83 45.40
CA MET A 1 -32.90 -37.79 46.25
C MET A 1 -31.97 -36.57 46.28
N ARG A 2 -32.43 -35.39 45.80
CA ARG A 2 -31.76 -34.05 45.72
C ARG A 2 -30.53 -33.96 44.77
N MET A 3 -30.45 -33.21 43.65
CA MET A 3 -30.95 -31.88 43.20
C MET A 3 -30.44 -30.74 44.14
N VAL A 4 -29.82 -29.61 43.75
CA VAL A 4 -29.80 -28.78 42.51
C VAL A 4 -28.54 -27.88 42.49
N SER A 5 -28.12 -27.52 41.28
CA SER A 5 -27.39 -26.31 40.84
C SER A 5 -27.64 -25.00 41.62
N ALA A 6 -26.58 -24.22 41.86
CA ALA A 6 -26.63 -22.77 42.10
C ALA A 6 -25.25 -22.15 41.80
N GLY A 7 -25.20 -21.13 40.95
CA GLY A 7 -23.95 -20.39 40.74
C GLY A 7 -23.85 -19.56 39.46
N MET A 8 -24.94 -18.97 38.98
CA MET A 8 -24.88 -18.02 37.84
C MET A 8 -25.99 -16.95 37.87
N GLY A 9 -26.64 -16.75 39.04
CA GLY A 9 -27.76 -15.83 39.21
C GLY A 9 -27.40 -14.46 39.80
N ASP A 10 -26.33 -14.34 40.58
CA ASP A 10 -26.11 -13.13 41.39
C ASP A 10 -25.34 -12.01 40.68
N LYS A 11 -24.61 -12.29 39.60
CA LYS A 11 -23.93 -11.23 38.81
C LYS A 11 -24.85 -10.48 37.83
N MET A 12 -26.07 -10.98 37.59
CA MET A 12 -27.05 -10.31 36.71
C MET A 12 -28.02 -9.38 37.44
N LYS A 13 -28.06 -9.44 38.78
CA LYS A 13 -28.96 -8.61 39.58
C LYS A 13 -28.36 -7.23 39.85
N GLU A 14 -27.04 -7.16 40.02
CA GLU A 14 -26.31 -5.90 40.28
C GLU A 14 -26.26 -4.97 39.05
N ILE A 15 -26.27 -5.52 37.83
CA ILE A 15 -26.30 -4.71 36.58
C ILE A 15 -27.71 -4.19 36.25
N LYS A 16 -28.77 -4.80 36.78
CA LYS A 16 -30.16 -4.36 36.54
C LYS A 16 -30.58 -3.18 37.42
N GLU A 17 -29.95 -2.98 38.58
CA GLU A 17 -30.32 -1.89 39.49
C GLU A 17 -29.66 -0.56 39.12
N GLU A 18 -28.47 -0.56 38.49
CA GLU A 18 -27.84 0.67 37.95
C GLU A 18 -28.56 1.23 36.71
N TYR A 19 -29.20 0.39 35.88
CA TYR A 19 -29.94 0.86 34.71
C TYR A 19 -31.33 1.44 35.02
N SER A 20 -31.87 1.18 36.23
CA SER A 20 -33.17 1.73 36.62
C SER A 20 -33.08 3.17 37.15
N TYR A 21 -31.89 3.60 37.59
CA TYR A 21 -31.67 4.94 38.15
C TYR A 21 -31.55 6.05 37.09
N ILE A 22 -31.23 5.71 35.83
CA ILE A 22 -31.06 6.68 34.74
C ILE A 22 -32.37 6.92 33.96
N VAL A 23 -33.37 6.05 34.09
CA VAL A 23 -34.58 6.07 33.27
C VAL A 23 -35.74 6.88 33.88
N SER A 24 -35.67 7.27 35.17
CA SER A 24 -36.77 7.99 35.84
C SER A 24 -36.73 9.52 35.74
N ARG A 25 -35.79 10.13 34.99
CA ARG A 25 -35.66 11.60 34.88
C ARG A 25 -35.79 12.21 33.49
N ASN A 26 -36.42 11.53 32.53
CA ASN A 26 -36.65 12.10 31.19
C ASN A 26 -38.10 11.88 30.70
N LYS A 27 -39.02 12.65 31.26
CA LYS A 27 -40.30 12.99 30.61
C LYS A 27 -40.17 14.40 30.04
N GLU A 28 -39.71 14.51 28.80
CA GLU A 28 -40.03 15.66 27.94
C GLU A 28 -39.86 15.28 26.46
N SER A 29 -40.92 15.53 25.70
CA SER A 29 -41.18 14.98 24.39
C SER A 29 -40.60 15.87 23.29
N GLU A 30 -39.32 15.66 22.96
CA GLU A 30 -38.77 16.02 21.64
C GLU A 30 -37.46 15.26 21.28
N HIS A 31 -36.93 14.46 22.21
CA HIS A 31 -35.65 13.77 22.04
C HIS A 31 -35.71 12.42 21.30
N LYS A 32 -36.90 11.82 21.14
CA LYS A 32 -37.04 10.47 20.54
C LYS A 32 -36.65 10.39 19.06
N SER A 33 -36.79 11.47 18.28
CA SER A 33 -36.40 11.46 16.86
C SER A 33 -34.89 11.59 16.67
N ARG A 34 -34.18 12.26 17.59
CA ARG A 34 -32.72 12.44 17.51
C ARG A 34 -31.97 11.22 18.06
N VAL A 35 -32.50 10.59 19.10
CA VAL A 35 -31.93 9.35 19.67
C VAL A 35 -32.06 8.17 18.71
N LYS A 36 -33.18 8.04 17.97
CA LYS A 36 -33.31 6.99 16.94
C LYS A 36 -32.31 7.16 15.78
N LYS A 37 -32.00 8.40 15.37
CA LYS A 37 -30.96 8.68 14.37
C LYS A 37 -29.55 8.42 14.91
N ALA A 38 -29.28 8.78 16.16
CA ALA A 38 -27.99 8.51 16.80
C ALA A 38 -27.72 7.01 17.00
N ILE A 39 -28.73 6.22 17.38
CA ILE A 39 -28.61 4.75 17.52
C ILE A 39 -28.43 4.07 16.15
N ALA A 40 -29.10 4.55 15.10
CA ALA A 40 -28.88 4.04 13.74
C ALA A 40 -27.46 4.36 13.23
N ILE A 41 -26.93 5.55 13.52
CA ILE A 41 -25.54 5.92 13.19
C ILE A 41 -24.55 5.07 14.00
N PHE A 42 -24.79 4.87 15.30
CA PHE A 42 -23.93 4.04 16.15
C PHE A 42 -23.94 2.56 15.75
N ALA A 43 -25.10 1.99 15.40
CA ALA A 43 -25.19 0.62 14.92
C ALA A 43 -24.47 0.44 13.57
N THR A 44 -24.53 1.43 12.69
CA THR A 44 -23.83 1.41 11.39
C THR A 44 -22.31 1.60 11.57
N LEU A 45 -21.89 2.42 12.55
CA LEU A 45 -20.48 2.61 12.89
C LEU A 45 -19.89 1.37 13.61
N SER A 46 -20.66 0.72 14.49
CA SER A 46 -20.26 -0.54 15.14
C SER A 46 -20.17 -1.72 14.14
N PHE A 47 -20.98 -1.71 13.08
CA PHE A 47 -20.86 -2.68 11.98
C PHE A 47 -19.65 -2.39 11.07
N LEU A 48 -19.21 -1.14 10.96
CA LEU A 48 -18.02 -0.75 10.19
C LEU A 48 -16.71 -0.96 10.96
N VAL A 49 -16.72 -0.79 12.29
CA VAL A 49 -15.55 -0.95 13.17
C VAL A 49 -15.35 -2.42 13.58
N GLY A 50 -16.40 -3.24 13.58
CA GLY A 50 -16.31 -4.69 13.79
C GLY A 50 -15.58 -5.47 12.68
N ALA A 51 -15.19 -4.82 11.58
CA ALA A 51 -14.41 -5.40 10.49
C ALA A 51 -12.92 -5.03 10.53
N PHE A 52 -12.43 -4.35 11.58
CA PHE A 52 -11.06 -3.81 11.64
C PHE A 52 -10.30 -4.09 12.95
N LEU A 53 -10.48 -5.29 13.52
CA LEU A 53 -9.59 -5.80 14.57
C LEU A 53 -8.84 -7.03 14.07
N LEU A 54 -7.64 -6.79 13.53
CA LEU A 54 -6.47 -7.67 13.58
C LEU A 54 -5.25 -6.89 13.08
N PHE A 55 -4.80 -5.93 13.89
CA PHE A 55 -3.41 -5.49 13.90
C PHE A 55 -3.08 -5.13 15.34
N ASP A 56 -2.45 -6.07 16.02
CA ASP A 56 -1.67 -5.79 17.21
C ASP A 56 -0.37 -6.57 17.09
N GLN A 57 0.74 -5.86 17.33
CA GLN A 57 2.04 -6.26 17.87
C GLN A 57 3.07 -5.20 17.45
N LEU A 58 2.98 -4.04 18.10
CA LEU A 58 4.13 -3.16 18.32
C LEU A 58 4.84 -3.65 19.58
N ALA A 59 6.08 -4.11 19.42
CA ALA A 59 7.05 -4.15 20.51
C ALA A 59 8.31 -3.39 20.07
N PRO A 60 8.93 -2.59 20.96
CA PRO A 60 10.01 -1.70 20.62
C PRO A 60 11.34 -2.47 20.56
N ARG A 61 12.10 -2.30 19.48
CA ARG A 61 13.54 -2.60 19.50
C ARG A 61 14.31 -1.29 19.55
N ILE A 62 14.75 -0.98 20.77
CA ILE A 62 15.91 -0.15 21.07
C ILE A 62 17.13 -0.84 20.44
N ALA A 63 17.88 -0.14 19.60
CA ALA A 63 19.24 -0.50 19.23
C ALA A 63 20.07 0.76 19.07
N PHE A 64 21.25 0.71 19.66
CA PHE A 64 22.18 1.79 19.98
C PHE A 64 22.74 2.49 18.74
N SER A 65 22.90 3.80 18.83
CA SER A 65 23.83 4.57 18.01
C SER A 65 25.25 4.10 18.31
N LYS A 66 26.00 3.76 17.27
CA LYS A 66 27.45 3.69 17.35
C LYS A 66 28.00 4.72 16.37
N GLU A 67 28.57 5.77 16.93
CA GLU A 67 29.56 6.62 16.29
C GLU A 67 30.72 5.75 15.84
N GLU A 68 31.16 5.93 14.60
CA GLU A 68 32.52 5.65 14.18
C GLU A 68 32.86 6.68 13.08
N ASP A 69 33.50 7.76 13.52
CA ASP A 69 34.36 8.58 12.69
C ASP A 69 35.46 7.70 12.08
N THR A 70 35.71 7.83 10.79
CA THR A 70 37.07 7.78 10.25
C THR A 70 37.17 8.63 8.99
N GLU A 71 38.21 9.45 9.00
CA GLU A 71 38.59 10.44 8.01
C GLU A 71 39.03 9.83 6.66
N SER A 72 38.79 10.63 5.60
CA SER A 72 39.64 10.91 4.42
C SER A 72 40.53 9.82 3.80
N VAL A 73 40.49 9.72 2.46
CA VAL A 73 41.51 10.28 1.53
C VAL A 73 41.30 9.79 0.08
N ASP A 74 41.25 10.77 -0.82
CA ASP A 74 41.65 10.89 -2.23
C ASP A 74 41.34 9.88 -3.37
N GLN A 75 40.77 10.49 -4.42
CA GLN A 75 41.17 10.51 -5.85
C GLN A 75 41.44 9.19 -6.59
N ALA A 76 40.62 8.93 -7.63
CA ALA A 76 40.91 9.36 -9.01
C ALA A 76 40.17 8.50 -10.05
N ASN A 77 39.68 9.19 -11.09
CA ASN A 77 39.53 8.72 -12.47
C ASN A 77 38.65 7.50 -12.78
N VAL A 78 37.44 7.77 -13.28
CA VAL A 78 37.02 7.20 -14.58
C VAL A 78 36.32 8.28 -15.41
N LYS A 79 37.04 8.78 -16.42
CA LYS A 79 36.47 9.39 -17.62
C LYS A 79 35.59 8.36 -18.31
N SER A 80 34.29 8.63 -18.42
CA SER A 80 33.55 8.65 -19.68
C SER A 80 32.07 8.70 -19.34
N VAL A 81 31.35 9.65 -19.92
CA VAL A 81 30.17 9.37 -20.74
C VAL A 81 29.77 10.67 -21.42
N ARG A 82 29.63 10.52 -22.73
CA ARG A 82 29.23 11.42 -23.79
C ARG A 82 28.16 12.44 -23.41
N GLU A 83 28.42 13.64 -23.92
CA GLU A 83 27.44 14.65 -24.31
C GLU A 83 26.15 14.01 -24.86
N ILE A 84 25.04 14.24 -24.17
CA ILE A 84 23.74 14.38 -24.81
C ILE A 84 23.35 15.83 -24.61
N SER A 85 23.86 16.65 -25.52
CA SER A 85 23.24 17.90 -25.92
C SER A 85 21.84 17.58 -26.45
N LEU A 86 20.83 18.19 -25.85
CA LEU A 86 19.52 18.57 -26.41
C LEU A 86 18.65 19.15 -25.27
N LEU A 87 19.16 20.20 -24.63
CA LEU A 87 18.28 21.21 -24.06
C LEU A 87 18.19 22.27 -25.14
N ASP A 88 17.07 22.27 -25.86
CA ASP A 88 16.65 23.41 -26.64
C ASP A 88 16.70 24.63 -25.71
N ASN A 89 17.74 25.44 -25.86
CA ASN A 89 17.78 26.82 -25.40
C ASN A 89 16.72 27.58 -26.20
N LYS A 90 15.45 27.32 -25.88
CA LYS A 90 14.37 28.22 -26.17
C LYS A 90 14.68 29.45 -25.34
N GLU A 91 15.15 30.50 -26.00
CA GLU A 91 15.32 31.82 -25.39
C GLU A 91 14.10 32.09 -24.52
N VAL A 92 14.30 32.08 -23.19
CA VAL A 92 13.27 32.47 -22.24
C VAL A 92 13.13 33.96 -22.42
N THR A 93 12.26 34.36 -23.36
CA THR A 93 11.77 35.72 -23.45
C THR A 93 11.13 36.00 -22.10
N VAL A 94 11.80 36.78 -21.25
CA VAL A 94 11.26 37.20 -19.95
C VAL A 94 9.96 37.94 -20.29
N PRO A 95 8.77 37.40 -19.97
CA PRO A 95 7.54 38.12 -20.25
C PRO A 95 7.59 39.44 -19.49
N ALA A 96 7.24 40.54 -20.16
CA ALA A 96 7.04 41.83 -19.52
C ALA A 96 6.21 41.63 -18.25
N ALA A 97 6.55 42.35 -17.16
CA ALA A 97 5.84 42.22 -15.90
C ALA A 97 4.32 42.29 -16.13
N LEU A 98 3.62 41.17 -15.92
CA LEU A 98 2.17 41.07 -16.16
C LEU A 98 1.37 41.99 -15.22
N THR A 99 1.97 42.40 -14.10
CA THR A 99 1.39 43.35 -13.16
C THR A 99 1.70 44.77 -13.61
N LYS A 100 0.66 45.57 -13.82
CA LYS A 100 0.78 47.00 -14.10
C LYS A 100 0.46 47.81 -12.85
N ILE A 101 1.37 48.70 -12.48
CA ILE A 101 1.18 49.71 -11.43
C ILE A 101 1.22 51.07 -12.12
N GLU A 102 0.08 51.75 -12.19
CA GLU A 102 -0.07 53.00 -12.94
C GLU A 102 -0.71 54.08 -12.06
N PRO A 103 -0.18 55.32 -12.06
CA PRO A 103 -0.85 56.45 -11.44
C PRO A 103 -2.07 56.85 -12.28
N ILE A 104 -3.22 57.04 -11.63
CA ILE A 104 -4.45 57.50 -12.30
C ILE A 104 -4.52 59.03 -12.33
N THR A 105 -3.85 59.67 -11.37
CA THR A 105 -3.78 61.13 -11.23
C THR A 105 -2.34 61.56 -11.03
N GLU A 106 -2.03 62.82 -11.35
CA GLU A 106 -0.69 63.36 -11.16
C GLU A 106 -0.36 63.59 -9.68
N GLY A 107 0.91 63.37 -9.31
CA GLY A 107 1.45 63.68 -7.99
C GLY A 107 2.08 62.49 -7.26
N THR A 108 2.27 62.63 -5.95
CA THR A 108 2.91 61.59 -5.13
C THR A 108 1.92 60.44 -4.91
N MET A 109 2.34 59.21 -5.24
CA MET A 109 1.56 57.99 -5.00
C MET A 109 2.17 57.14 -3.90
N VAL A 110 1.35 56.28 -3.29
CA VAL A 110 1.82 55.22 -2.40
C VAL A 110 2.82 54.29 -3.10
N ASN A 111 3.77 53.74 -2.35
CA ASN A 111 4.69 52.73 -2.87
C ASN A 111 4.09 51.34 -2.65
N ILE A 112 4.03 50.54 -3.72
CA ILE A 112 3.40 49.23 -3.73
C ILE A 112 4.43 48.20 -4.13
N ILE A 113 4.63 47.20 -3.26
CA ILE A 113 5.50 46.06 -3.50
C ILE A 113 4.63 44.82 -3.55
N LEU A 114 4.66 44.10 -4.68
CA LEU A 114 3.98 42.83 -4.82
C LEU A 114 4.97 41.68 -4.65
N ASP A 115 4.54 40.67 -3.91
CA ASP A 115 5.28 39.43 -3.72
C ASP A 115 4.32 38.25 -3.84
N TYR A 116 4.20 37.71 -5.05
CA TYR A 116 3.35 36.54 -5.27
C TYR A 116 3.91 35.26 -4.67
N ALA A 117 5.22 35.19 -4.38
CA ALA A 117 5.82 34.02 -3.75
C ALA A 117 5.35 33.87 -2.29
N ASN A 118 5.13 35.00 -1.61
CA ASN A 118 4.61 35.07 -0.25
C ASN A 118 3.12 35.45 -0.18
N ASP A 119 2.40 35.46 -1.30
CA ASP A 119 1.00 35.88 -1.41
C ASP A 119 0.72 37.23 -0.71
N LYS A 120 1.57 38.24 -0.94
CA LYS A 120 1.55 39.52 -0.21
C LYS A 120 1.61 40.76 -1.10
N ILE A 121 0.84 41.79 -0.74
CA ILE A 121 1.05 43.18 -1.19
C ILE A 121 1.48 44.01 0.01
N THR A 122 2.63 44.67 -0.06
CA THR A 122 3.05 45.68 0.92
C THR A 122 2.79 47.07 0.36
N VAL A 123 1.97 47.86 1.06
CA VAL A 123 1.66 49.25 0.70
C VAL A 123 2.31 50.19 1.71
N LYS A 124 3.09 51.15 1.22
CA LYS A 124 3.78 52.18 2.03
C LYS A 124 3.33 53.57 1.58
N PRO A 125 3.34 54.57 2.48
CA PRO A 125 3.26 55.97 2.07
C PRO A 125 4.25 56.28 0.94
N GLY A 126 3.87 57.19 0.05
CA GLY A 126 4.78 57.72 -0.95
C GLY A 126 5.87 58.60 -0.33
N THR A 127 6.35 59.58 -1.09
CA THR A 127 7.15 60.68 -0.52
C THR A 127 6.31 61.63 0.35
N SER A 128 4.98 61.45 0.37
CA SER A 128 4.10 62.15 1.29
C SER A 128 4.13 61.50 2.69
N THR A 129 3.88 62.28 3.73
CA THR A 129 3.81 61.79 5.12
C THR A 129 2.42 61.21 5.46
N SER A 130 1.85 60.44 4.54
CA SER A 130 0.54 59.80 4.72
C SER A 130 0.56 58.94 5.98
N THR A 131 -0.44 59.12 6.85
CA THR A 131 -0.60 58.38 8.12
C THR A 131 -1.71 57.34 8.04
N LYS A 132 -2.49 57.34 6.96
CA LYS A 132 -3.58 56.39 6.70
C LYS A 132 -3.49 55.93 5.26
N LEU A 133 -3.63 54.63 5.04
CA LEU A 133 -3.67 54.02 3.72
C LEU A 133 -5.05 53.42 3.49
N TYR A 134 -5.51 53.47 2.24
CA TYR A 134 -6.81 52.97 1.83
C TYR A 134 -6.68 52.14 0.57
N PHE A 135 -7.56 51.17 0.40
CA PHE A 135 -7.72 50.43 -0.85
C PHE A 135 -9.18 50.38 -1.31
N SER A 136 -9.39 50.14 -2.61
CA SER A 136 -10.71 49.98 -3.23
C SER A 136 -10.65 48.88 -4.29
N GLN A 137 -11.68 48.04 -4.33
CA GLN A 137 -11.86 46.98 -5.33
C GLN A 137 -13.00 47.30 -6.32
N ASP A 138 -13.77 48.38 -6.10
CA ASP A 138 -15.03 48.66 -6.79
C ASP A 138 -14.93 49.89 -7.71
N LYS A 139 -13.75 50.11 -8.29
CA LYS A 139 -13.42 51.27 -9.11
C LYS A 139 -13.56 52.59 -8.33
N MET A 140 -13.00 52.62 -7.12
CA MET A 140 -12.89 53.81 -6.26
C MET A 140 -14.23 54.33 -5.72
N LYS A 141 -15.30 53.53 -5.74
CA LYS A 141 -16.61 53.92 -5.20
C LYS A 141 -16.62 53.87 -3.67
N THR A 142 -16.00 52.84 -3.10
CA THR A 142 -15.80 52.69 -1.66
C THR A 142 -14.32 52.56 -1.34
N TRP A 143 -13.91 53.04 -0.17
CA TRP A 143 -12.52 53.05 0.29
C TRP A 143 -12.43 52.41 1.67
N GLU A 144 -11.72 51.29 1.73
CA GLU A 144 -11.45 50.56 2.97
C GLU A 144 -10.14 51.04 3.58
N LYS A 145 -10.17 51.43 4.85
CA LYS A 145 -8.95 51.84 5.58
C LYS A 145 -8.14 50.61 5.94
N MET A 146 -6.86 50.60 5.57
CA MET A 146 -5.92 49.57 6.01
C MET A 146 -5.54 49.81 7.48
N THR A 147 -5.59 48.76 8.30
CA THR A 147 -5.25 48.81 9.73
C THR A 147 -3.96 48.03 10.00
N GLY A 148 -3.03 48.63 10.75
CA GLY A 148 -1.83 47.95 11.23
C GLY A 148 -0.95 48.83 12.10
N ASN A 149 0.07 48.23 12.70
CA ASN A 149 0.81 48.84 13.81
C ASN A 149 1.84 49.90 13.37
N ASN A 150 2.30 49.88 12.11
CA ASN A 150 3.24 50.87 11.60
C ASN A 150 3.08 51.09 10.10
N VAL A 151 2.39 52.18 9.73
CA VAL A 151 2.15 52.56 8.34
C VAL A 151 3.45 52.86 7.59
N ASN A 152 4.47 53.41 8.26
CA ASN A 152 5.74 53.78 7.64
C ASN A 152 6.58 52.55 7.24
N ASN A 153 6.42 51.43 7.94
CA ASN A 153 7.08 50.17 7.59
C ASN A 153 6.34 49.41 6.47
N GLY A 154 5.14 49.87 6.11
CA GLY A 154 4.26 49.23 5.16
C GLY A 154 3.19 48.38 5.84
N LEU A 155 2.03 48.34 5.21
CA LEU A 155 0.91 47.48 5.61
C LEU A 155 0.78 46.36 4.58
N ASP A 156 0.70 45.13 5.08
CA ASP A 156 0.60 43.94 4.26
C ASP A 156 -0.87 43.54 4.06
N ILE A 157 -1.21 43.21 2.81
CA ILE A 157 -2.49 42.59 2.45
C ILE A 157 -2.20 41.21 1.85
N ASP A 158 -2.95 40.22 2.30
CA ASP A 158 -2.95 38.87 1.74
C ASP A 158 -3.54 38.89 0.31
N LEU A 159 -2.76 38.43 -0.67
CA LEU A 159 -3.16 38.39 -2.09
C LEU A 159 -4.28 37.38 -2.37
N SER A 160 -4.46 36.39 -1.50
CA SER A 160 -5.43 35.31 -1.68
C SER A 160 -6.88 35.77 -1.58
N ILE A 161 -7.14 36.94 -0.97
CA ILE A 161 -8.48 37.52 -0.86
C ILE A 161 -9.01 38.08 -2.18
N PHE A 162 -8.13 38.32 -3.15
CA PHE A 162 -8.50 38.90 -4.44
C PHE A 162 -8.81 37.81 -5.46
N LEU A 163 -9.88 38.01 -6.25
CA LEU A 163 -10.35 37.06 -7.27
C LEU A 163 -9.21 36.61 -8.21
N LYS A 164 -9.17 35.30 -8.47
CA LYS A 164 -8.11 34.58 -9.21
C LYS A 164 -8.49 34.22 -10.65
N THR A 165 -9.77 34.36 -10.99
CA THR A 165 -10.35 33.84 -12.23
C THR A 165 -10.27 34.79 -13.43
N SER A 166 -10.06 36.08 -13.17
CA SER A 166 -9.90 37.18 -14.13
C SER A 166 -8.85 38.16 -13.61
N ASP A 167 -8.39 39.05 -14.48
CA ASP A 167 -7.56 40.18 -14.05
C ASP A 167 -8.39 41.04 -13.08
N ASN A 168 -7.73 41.58 -12.05
CA ASN A 168 -8.37 42.35 -10.99
C ASN A 168 -7.58 43.61 -10.70
N THR A 169 -8.21 44.78 -10.85
CA THR A 169 -7.58 46.07 -10.57
C THR A 169 -7.97 46.55 -9.18
N ILE A 170 -6.96 46.75 -8.32
CA ILE A 170 -7.11 47.33 -6.99
C ILE A 170 -6.56 48.74 -7.02
N TYR A 171 -7.24 49.65 -6.34
CA TYR A 171 -6.85 51.05 -6.24
C TYR A 171 -6.33 51.34 -4.84
N PHE A 172 -5.21 52.06 -4.73
CA PHE A 172 -4.60 52.42 -3.46
C PHE A 172 -4.37 53.93 -3.37
N LYS A 173 -4.55 54.49 -2.18
CA LYS A 173 -4.20 55.88 -1.86
C LYS A 173 -3.78 56.05 -0.41
N GLY A 174 -2.99 57.08 -0.15
CA GLY A 174 -2.76 57.62 1.20
C GLY A 174 -3.69 58.79 1.48
N ASP A 175 -3.84 59.18 2.74
CA ASP A 175 -4.59 60.39 3.15
C ASP A 175 -3.94 61.70 2.68
N LYS A 176 -2.63 61.70 2.41
CA LYS A 176 -1.87 62.87 1.94
C LYS A 176 -1.21 62.68 0.57
N ASP A 177 -1.31 61.49 -0.02
CA ASP A 177 -0.85 61.22 -1.38
C ASP A 177 -1.82 61.85 -2.39
N LYS A 178 -1.27 62.51 -3.41
CA LYS A 178 -2.04 63.22 -4.45
C LYS A 178 -2.47 62.30 -5.60
N ALA A 179 -1.73 61.21 -5.80
CA ALA A 179 -1.96 60.23 -6.84
C ALA A 179 -2.59 58.94 -6.29
N ILE A 180 -3.55 58.40 -7.04
CA ILE A 180 -4.10 57.05 -6.81
C ILE A 180 -3.30 56.06 -7.65
N ALA A 181 -2.83 54.98 -7.00
CA ALA A 181 -2.16 53.89 -7.70
C ALA A 181 -3.18 52.80 -8.10
N ALA A 182 -3.28 52.49 -9.39
CA ALA A 182 -3.97 51.30 -9.89
C ALA A 182 -3.00 50.13 -9.96
N VAL A 183 -3.36 49.00 -9.35
CA VAL A 183 -2.60 47.75 -9.41
C VAL A 183 -3.45 46.70 -10.09
N THR A 184 -3.09 46.32 -11.31
CA THR A 184 -3.77 45.23 -12.01
C THR A 184 -3.07 43.92 -11.76
N LEU A 185 -3.74 43.04 -11.01
CA LEU A 185 -3.32 41.67 -10.74
C LEU A 185 -3.76 40.78 -11.91
N PRO A 186 -2.85 40.00 -12.51
CA PRO A 186 -3.21 39.09 -13.60
C PRO A 186 -4.04 37.90 -13.09
N LYS A 187 -4.89 37.35 -13.95
CA LYS A 187 -5.58 36.07 -13.72
C LYS A 187 -4.56 34.93 -13.51
N GLU A 188 -4.98 33.88 -12.79
CA GLU A 188 -4.17 32.66 -12.69
C GLU A 188 -4.01 31.97 -14.06
N ASP A 189 -2.82 31.40 -14.30
CA ASP A 189 -2.57 30.53 -15.45
C ASP A 189 -3.44 29.27 -15.35
N LYS A 190 -4.24 29.01 -16.39
CA LYS A 190 -5.17 27.87 -16.48
C LYS A 190 -4.74 26.83 -17.51
N ASP A 191 -3.67 27.07 -18.26
CA ASP A 191 -3.27 26.26 -19.40
C ASP A 191 -2.37 25.11 -18.98
N PHE A 192 -1.72 25.21 -17.82
CA PHE A 192 -0.95 24.14 -17.21
C PHE A 192 -1.82 22.90 -16.94
N LYS A 193 -1.36 21.74 -17.42
CA LYS A 193 -2.03 20.45 -17.20
C LYS A 193 -1.04 19.41 -16.71
N VAL A 194 -1.56 18.52 -15.88
CA VAL A 194 -0.84 17.34 -15.40
C VAL A 194 -1.76 16.13 -15.55
N SER A 195 -1.24 15.05 -16.12
CA SER A 195 -1.97 13.78 -16.24
C SER A 195 -1.12 12.61 -15.78
N TYR A 196 -1.77 11.63 -15.16
CA TYR A 196 -1.15 10.34 -14.85
C TYR A 196 -1.25 9.40 -16.06
N TYR A 197 -0.17 8.68 -16.35
CA TYR A 197 -0.17 7.59 -17.32
C TYR A 197 0.71 6.44 -16.82
N VAL A 198 0.62 5.30 -17.47
CA VAL A 198 1.47 4.14 -17.18
C VAL A 198 2.32 3.86 -18.42
N GLU A 199 3.60 3.58 -18.21
CA GLU A 199 4.52 3.16 -19.26
C GLU A 199 5.39 2.05 -18.69
N ASN A 200 5.46 0.91 -19.40
CA ASN A 200 6.24 -0.26 -18.97
C ASN A 200 5.90 -0.72 -17.53
N GLY A 201 4.62 -0.63 -17.14
CA GLY A 201 4.15 -1.03 -15.81
C GLY A 201 4.54 -0.08 -14.67
N ALA A 202 5.09 1.10 -14.96
CA ALA A 202 5.39 2.14 -13.99
C ALA A 202 4.49 3.37 -14.19
N GLY A 203 3.95 3.91 -13.09
CA GLY A 203 3.17 5.13 -13.13
C GLY A 203 4.07 6.35 -13.36
N LYS A 204 3.64 7.24 -14.23
CA LYS A 204 4.35 8.47 -14.61
C LYS A 204 3.40 9.66 -14.67
N LEU A 205 3.98 10.86 -14.58
CA LEU A 205 3.27 12.12 -14.79
C LEU A 205 3.69 12.71 -16.14
N LYS A 206 2.71 13.25 -16.86
CA LYS A 206 2.92 14.07 -18.05
C LYS A 206 2.53 15.49 -17.72
N PHE A 207 3.46 16.42 -17.92
CA PHE A 207 3.25 17.85 -17.76
C PHE A 207 3.07 18.49 -19.14
N GLU A 208 2.03 19.30 -19.31
CA GLU A 208 1.77 20.05 -20.54
C GLU A 208 1.65 21.53 -20.22
N ASN A 209 2.13 22.39 -21.13
CA ASN A 209 2.17 23.84 -20.96
C ASN A 209 2.89 24.29 -19.67
N GLN A 210 3.97 23.58 -19.32
CA GLN A 210 4.82 23.95 -18.21
C GLN A 210 5.68 25.15 -18.61
N THR A 211 5.32 26.34 -18.14
CA THR A 211 6.07 27.59 -18.37
C THR A 211 7.05 27.92 -17.24
N ARG A 212 6.90 27.26 -16.08
CA ARG A 212 7.66 27.51 -14.85
C ARG A 212 7.91 26.22 -14.06
N LEU A 213 8.66 26.32 -12.96
CA LEU A 213 8.79 25.22 -12.00
C LEU A 213 7.42 24.79 -11.47
N VAL A 214 7.25 23.48 -11.32
CA VAL A 214 6.04 22.88 -10.77
C VAL A 214 6.26 22.59 -9.30
N GLU A 215 5.23 22.81 -8.49
CA GLU A 215 5.17 22.32 -7.13
C GLU A 215 3.92 21.47 -6.94
N TYR A 216 4.00 20.54 -6.00
CA TYR A 216 2.93 19.63 -5.67
C TYR A 216 2.71 19.55 -4.16
N ARG A 217 1.51 19.14 -3.76
CA ARG A 217 1.20 18.87 -2.36
C ARG A 217 0.26 17.67 -2.20
N LYS A 218 0.26 17.14 -0.99
CA LYS A 218 -0.61 16.04 -0.58
C LYS A 218 -1.91 16.62 0.03
N GLY A 219 -3.01 16.55 -0.71
CA GLY A 219 -4.30 17.08 -0.27
C GLY A 219 -4.34 18.62 -0.17
N ALA A 220 -5.44 19.16 0.38
CA ALA A 220 -5.68 20.60 0.40
C ALA A 220 -4.84 21.38 1.43
N ASN A 221 -4.38 20.71 2.50
CA ASN A 221 -3.64 21.32 3.60
C ASN A 221 -2.15 20.93 3.60
N GLY A 222 -1.70 20.19 2.58
CA GLY A 222 -0.30 19.81 2.46
C GLY A 222 0.60 21.01 2.14
N ILE A 223 1.86 20.89 2.53
CA ILE A 223 2.91 21.86 2.18
C ILE A 223 3.27 21.69 0.69
N TRP A 224 3.38 22.80 -0.02
CA TRP A 224 3.86 22.80 -1.39
C TRP A 224 5.34 22.43 -1.43
N THR A 225 5.64 21.38 -2.19
CA THR A 225 6.99 20.86 -2.39
C THR A 225 7.33 20.97 -3.86
N GLN A 226 8.56 21.35 -4.19
CA GLN A 226 9.00 21.37 -5.58
C GLN A 226 8.86 19.98 -6.20
N CYS A 227 8.25 19.92 -7.38
CA CYS A 227 8.07 18.68 -8.13
C CYS A 227 9.28 18.48 -9.03
N ASP A 228 10.01 17.40 -8.80
CA ASP A 228 10.95 16.87 -9.79
C ASP A 228 10.17 16.09 -10.86
N SER A 229 10.67 16.13 -12.09
CA SER A 229 10.32 15.23 -13.19
C SER A 229 10.33 13.74 -12.81
N ASN A 230 11.15 13.36 -11.83
CA ASN A 230 11.30 11.98 -11.34
C ASN A 230 10.52 11.68 -10.04
N LEU A 231 9.41 12.39 -9.79
CA LEU A 231 8.58 12.12 -8.61
C LEU A 231 8.19 10.64 -8.53
N VAL A 232 8.68 9.93 -7.50
CA VAL A 232 8.40 8.52 -7.30
C VAL A 232 6.94 8.32 -6.87
N LEU A 233 6.13 7.75 -7.76
CA LEU A 233 4.69 7.58 -7.53
C LEU A 233 4.30 6.35 -6.73
N SER A 234 5.22 5.39 -6.55
CA SER A 234 4.93 4.08 -5.95
C SER A 234 4.26 4.16 -4.58
N SER A 235 4.65 5.11 -3.74
CA SER A 235 4.05 5.32 -2.41
C SER A 235 2.59 5.82 -2.49
N TYR A 236 2.26 6.65 -3.48
CA TYR A 236 0.91 7.17 -3.69
C TYR A 236 -0.01 6.14 -4.36
N GLU A 237 0.56 5.20 -5.12
CA GLU A 237 -0.16 4.10 -5.73
C GLU A 237 -0.66 3.08 -4.69
N ILE A 238 0.02 2.92 -3.53
CA ILE A 238 -0.41 1.95 -2.50
C ILE A 238 -1.85 2.21 -2.02
N THR A 239 -2.19 3.49 -1.80
CA THR A 239 -3.50 3.89 -1.27
C THR A 239 -4.42 4.45 -2.35
N GLY A 240 -3.87 4.90 -3.49
CA GLY A 240 -4.61 5.63 -4.51
C GLY A 240 -4.87 7.06 -4.06
N TYR A 241 -3.87 7.92 -4.22
CA TYR A 241 -3.89 9.28 -3.70
C TYR A 241 -4.29 10.34 -4.75
N THR A 242 -4.83 11.48 -4.33
CA THR A 242 -4.99 12.66 -5.22
C THR A 242 -3.93 13.70 -4.89
N LEU A 243 -3.03 13.93 -5.84
CA LEU A 243 -2.00 14.94 -5.74
C LEU A 243 -2.49 16.25 -6.37
N GLN A 244 -2.10 17.37 -5.77
CA GLN A 244 -2.39 18.70 -6.30
C GLN A 244 -1.10 19.30 -6.84
N PHE A 245 -1.14 19.80 -8.06
CA PHE A 245 -0.01 20.43 -8.75
C PHE A 245 -0.36 21.86 -9.11
N ARG A 246 0.64 22.74 -9.16
CA ARG A 246 0.52 24.07 -9.75
C ARG A 246 1.87 24.55 -10.26
N LEU A 247 1.86 25.54 -11.14
CA LEU A 247 3.05 26.32 -11.42
C LEU A 247 3.39 27.16 -10.17
N LYS A 248 4.64 27.11 -9.75
CA LYS A 248 5.15 27.83 -8.60
C LYS A 248 5.07 29.34 -8.84
N ALA A 249 4.63 30.09 -7.83
CA ALA A 249 4.65 31.55 -7.89
C ALA A 249 6.09 32.07 -8.00
N THR A 250 6.26 33.21 -8.67
CA THR A 250 7.52 33.96 -8.75
C THR A 250 7.30 35.34 -8.14
N THR A 251 8.30 36.23 -8.14
CA THR A 251 8.08 37.62 -7.73
C THR A 251 7.16 38.39 -8.70
N ALA A 252 7.09 37.97 -9.97
CA ALA A 252 6.35 38.67 -11.02
C ALA A 252 4.99 38.03 -11.37
N GLU A 253 4.79 36.76 -11.03
CA GLU A 253 3.63 35.98 -11.50
C GLU A 253 3.02 35.15 -10.37
N ARG A 254 1.67 35.18 -10.30
CA ARG A 254 0.88 34.33 -9.41
C ARG A 254 1.16 32.86 -9.63
N ALA A 255 0.94 32.05 -8.59
CA ALA A 255 0.87 30.61 -8.75
C ALA A 255 -0.21 30.24 -9.79
N GLY A 256 0.04 29.19 -10.56
CA GLY A 256 -0.94 28.67 -11.50
C GLY A 256 -2.16 28.09 -10.80
N LYS A 257 -3.23 27.87 -11.56
CA LYS A 257 -4.41 27.15 -11.08
C LYS A 257 -4.01 25.75 -10.60
N ILE A 258 -4.60 25.31 -9.50
CA ILE A 258 -4.38 23.96 -8.97
C ILE A 258 -4.98 22.91 -9.91
N VAL A 259 -4.14 21.96 -10.31
CA VAL A 259 -4.51 20.75 -11.08
C VAL A 259 -4.54 19.56 -10.12
N ASN A 260 -5.69 18.89 -10.05
CA ASN A 260 -5.83 17.66 -9.25
C ASN A 260 -5.55 16.44 -10.13
N VAL A 261 -4.62 15.59 -9.73
CA VAL A 261 -4.29 14.34 -10.44
C VAL A 261 -4.58 13.17 -9.52
N LYS A 262 -5.48 12.28 -9.95
CA LYS A 262 -5.78 11.04 -9.26
C LYS A 262 -4.75 9.98 -9.64
N ILE A 263 -3.95 9.56 -8.67
CA ILE A 263 -3.06 8.40 -8.79
C ILE A 263 -3.89 7.15 -8.49
N PRO A 264 -4.02 6.20 -9.43
CA PRO A 264 -4.77 4.98 -9.22
C PRO A 264 -4.20 4.15 -8.07
N LYS A 265 -5.09 3.49 -7.31
CA LYS A 265 -4.67 2.50 -6.34
C LYS A 265 -4.11 1.27 -7.07
N ARG A 266 -2.95 0.80 -6.62
CA ARG A 266 -2.29 -0.42 -7.07
C ARG A 266 -3.19 -1.62 -6.84
N GLU A 267 -3.18 -2.56 -7.79
CA GLU A 267 -3.94 -3.80 -7.64
C GLU A 267 -3.40 -4.61 -6.46
N ALA A 268 -4.30 -5.32 -5.79
CA ALA A 268 -3.93 -6.26 -4.73
C ALA A 268 -2.98 -7.34 -5.26
N PRO A 269 -2.09 -7.90 -4.42
CA PRO A 269 -1.22 -8.99 -4.85
C PRO A 269 -2.03 -10.20 -5.32
N PRO A 270 -1.44 -11.10 -6.13
CA PRO A 270 -2.09 -12.36 -6.47
C PRO A 270 -2.39 -13.18 -5.21
N LYS A 271 -3.53 -13.89 -5.20
CA LYS A 271 -3.91 -14.77 -4.08
C LYS A 271 -3.21 -16.11 -4.24
N ILE A 272 -2.05 -16.26 -3.62
CA ILE A 272 -1.25 -17.48 -3.67
C ILE A 272 -1.75 -18.50 -2.64
N THR A 273 -1.84 -19.77 -3.04
CA THR A 273 -2.21 -20.87 -2.14
C THR A 273 -1.24 -22.03 -2.33
N ILE A 274 -0.71 -22.56 -1.23
CA ILE A 274 0.23 -23.68 -1.24
C ILE A 274 -0.50 -24.96 -0.81
N ASP A 275 -0.31 -26.03 -1.58
CA ASP A 275 -0.75 -27.38 -1.25
C ASP A 275 0.49 -28.26 -0.99
N TYR A 276 0.85 -28.44 0.28
CA TYR A 276 1.97 -29.30 0.68
C TYR A 276 1.68 -30.80 0.55
N SER A 277 0.42 -31.21 0.38
CA SER A 277 0.11 -32.61 0.08
C SER A 277 0.48 -32.93 -1.37
N LYS A 278 0.21 -32.01 -2.29
CA LYS A 278 0.57 -32.14 -3.72
C LYS A 278 1.94 -31.59 -4.08
N MET A 279 2.55 -30.82 -3.18
CA MET A 279 3.77 -30.07 -3.42
C MET A 279 3.61 -29.05 -4.55
N GLU A 280 2.51 -28.29 -4.55
CA GLU A 280 2.19 -27.32 -5.59
C GLU A 280 1.81 -25.93 -5.01
N VAL A 281 2.04 -24.90 -5.82
CA VAL A 281 1.50 -23.55 -5.63
C VAL A 281 0.41 -23.30 -6.65
N SER A 282 -0.68 -22.67 -6.22
CA SER A 282 -1.83 -22.29 -7.05
C SER A 282 -2.16 -20.81 -6.89
N GLY A 283 -3.09 -20.31 -7.72
CA GLY A 283 -3.45 -18.88 -7.76
C GLY A 283 -2.58 -18.06 -8.71
N LEU A 284 -1.81 -18.72 -9.57
CA LEU A 284 -0.96 -18.13 -10.58
C LEU A 284 -1.76 -17.86 -11.87
N LYS A 285 -1.53 -16.72 -12.50
CA LYS A 285 -2.12 -16.35 -13.78
C LYS A 285 -1.06 -16.42 -14.88
N ALA A 286 -1.26 -17.34 -15.82
CA ALA A 286 -0.36 -17.52 -16.96
C ALA A 286 -0.15 -16.21 -17.73
N GLY A 287 1.10 -15.89 -18.03
CA GLY A 287 1.49 -14.68 -18.76
C GLY A 287 1.31 -13.39 -17.98
N SER A 288 1.08 -13.42 -16.67
CA SER A 288 0.94 -12.21 -15.85
C SER A 288 1.58 -12.32 -14.47
N THR A 289 1.62 -13.49 -13.84
CA THR A 289 2.24 -13.61 -12.52
C THR A 289 3.76 -13.67 -12.66
N MET A 290 4.45 -12.76 -11.97
CA MET A 290 5.90 -12.77 -11.79
C MET A 290 6.22 -13.35 -10.42
N TYR A 291 7.32 -14.11 -10.34
CA TYR A 291 7.80 -14.65 -9.07
C TYR A 291 9.33 -14.66 -9.00
N GLN A 292 9.86 -14.55 -7.80
CA GLN A 292 11.31 -14.57 -7.56
C GLN A 292 11.60 -15.22 -6.23
N LYS A 293 12.59 -16.12 -6.22
CA LYS A 293 13.15 -16.64 -4.99
C LYS A 293 14.06 -15.59 -4.38
N ASN A 294 13.90 -15.32 -3.09
CA ASN A 294 14.71 -14.31 -2.40
C ASN A 294 16.20 -14.61 -2.57
N GLY A 295 16.98 -13.60 -2.98
CA GLY A 295 18.39 -13.71 -3.34
C GLY A 295 18.68 -14.00 -4.83
N GLU A 296 17.67 -14.30 -5.66
CA GLU A 296 17.85 -14.33 -7.12
C GLU A 296 17.93 -12.91 -7.68
N SER A 297 18.52 -12.72 -8.87
CA SER A 297 18.70 -11.39 -9.49
C SER A 297 17.54 -10.95 -10.37
N ALA A 298 16.62 -11.85 -10.73
CA ALA A 298 15.53 -11.55 -11.66
C ALA A 298 14.22 -12.27 -11.31
N PHE A 299 13.11 -11.59 -11.60
CA PHE A 299 11.79 -12.21 -11.58
C PHE A 299 11.58 -13.09 -12.81
N ARG A 300 10.90 -14.22 -12.61
CA ARG A 300 10.48 -15.16 -13.64
C ARG A 300 8.99 -14.98 -13.92
N LEU A 301 8.61 -15.10 -15.19
CA LEU A 301 7.22 -15.09 -15.60
C LEU A 301 6.63 -16.50 -15.49
N PHE A 302 5.48 -16.63 -14.83
CA PHE A 302 4.70 -17.85 -14.90
C PHE A 302 4.06 -17.98 -16.29
N ALA A 303 4.72 -18.73 -17.16
CA ALA A 303 4.32 -18.97 -18.54
C ALA A 303 4.32 -20.49 -18.84
N PRO A 304 3.34 -21.24 -18.30
CA PRO A 304 3.25 -22.67 -18.61
C PRO A 304 2.97 -22.88 -20.10
N ALA A 305 3.43 -24.01 -20.66
CA ALA A 305 3.20 -24.35 -22.06
C ALA A 305 1.69 -24.48 -22.40
N ASP A 306 0.89 -24.97 -21.45
CA ASP A 306 -0.57 -24.97 -21.54
C ASP A 306 -1.16 -23.90 -20.61
N SER A 307 -1.88 -22.93 -21.20
CA SER A 307 -2.60 -21.86 -20.49
C SER A 307 -3.64 -22.34 -19.47
N LYS A 308 -4.06 -23.61 -19.53
CA LYS A 308 -4.96 -24.22 -18.55
C LYS A 308 -4.25 -24.57 -17.24
N VAL A 309 -2.92 -24.68 -17.24
CA VAL A 309 -2.13 -24.94 -16.03
C VAL A 309 -2.15 -23.68 -15.17
N LYS A 310 -2.68 -23.83 -13.94
CA LYS A 310 -2.80 -22.77 -12.94
C LYS A 310 -1.96 -23.02 -11.69
N THR A 311 -1.13 -24.04 -11.76
CA THR A 311 -0.27 -24.50 -10.67
C THR A 311 1.19 -24.54 -11.11
N LEU A 312 2.08 -24.47 -10.13
CA LEU A 312 3.52 -24.64 -10.30
C LEU A 312 4.00 -25.61 -9.21
N SER A 313 4.83 -26.59 -9.58
CA SER A 313 5.43 -27.49 -8.60
C SER A 313 6.32 -26.70 -7.64
N LEU A 314 6.27 -27.02 -6.34
CA LEU A 314 7.21 -26.48 -5.37
C LEU A 314 8.65 -26.84 -5.73
N TYR A 315 8.88 -27.99 -6.34
CA TYR A 315 10.22 -28.38 -6.76
C TYR A 315 10.75 -27.46 -7.87
N ASP A 316 9.92 -27.16 -8.87
CA ASP A 316 10.29 -26.22 -9.95
C ASP A 316 10.45 -24.78 -9.46
N LEU A 317 9.72 -24.42 -8.39
CA LEU A 317 9.79 -23.10 -7.79
C LEU A 317 11.04 -22.92 -6.91
N LEU A 318 11.37 -23.94 -6.10
CA LEU A 318 12.38 -23.82 -5.04
C LEU A 318 13.78 -24.24 -5.49
N PHE A 319 13.89 -25.05 -6.55
CA PHE A 319 15.14 -25.52 -7.13
C PHE A 319 15.40 -24.90 -8.50
N THR A 320 16.68 -24.71 -8.82
CA THR A 320 17.11 -24.13 -10.11
C THR A 320 17.30 -25.18 -11.21
N SER A 321 17.31 -26.46 -10.84
CA SER A 321 17.39 -27.60 -11.75
C SER A 321 16.28 -28.60 -11.43
N THR A 322 15.95 -29.44 -12.40
CA THR A 322 15.03 -30.56 -12.19
C THR A 322 15.62 -31.49 -11.13
N VAL A 323 14.96 -31.57 -9.98
CA VAL A 323 15.29 -32.49 -8.90
C VAL A 323 14.29 -33.63 -8.86
N ALA A 324 14.70 -34.76 -8.29
CA ALA A 324 13.78 -35.87 -8.08
C ALA A 324 12.64 -35.43 -7.14
N PRO A 325 11.39 -35.85 -7.42
CA PRO A 325 10.33 -35.78 -6.41
C PRO A 325 10.85 -36.46 -5.15
N ASN A 326 10.75 -35.78 -4.00
CA ASN A 326 11.31 -36.16 -2.68
C ASN A 326 12.64 -35.54 -2.25
N THR A 327 13.26 -34.65 -3.04
CA THR A 327 14.44 -33.90 -2.56
C THR A 327 14.06 -32.92 -1.45
N GLN A 328 14.73 -32.99 -0.29
CA GLN A 328 14.46 -32.07 0.82
C GLN A 328 14.82 -30.62 0.44
N PHE A 329 13.96 -29.65 0.74
CA PHE A 329 14.26 -28.22 0.58
C PHE A 329 14.45 -27.49 1.91
N SER A 330 15.31 -26.47 1.90
CA SER A 330 15.53 -25.54 3.01
C SER A 330 14.45 -24.46 3.08
N ALA A 331 14.37 -23.77 4.22
CA ALA A 331 13.49 -22.61 4.36
C ALA A 331 13.86 -21.52 3.34
N VAL A 332 12.84 -20.87 2.76
CA VAL A 332 13.00 -19.92 1.66
C VAL A 332 11.78 -19.02 1.55
N SER A 333 11.99 -17.76 1.18
CA SER A 333 10.92 -16.84 0.83
C SER A 333 10.83 -16.63 -0.67
N ILE A 334 9.60 -16.59 -1.19
CA ILE A 334 9.31 -16.32 -2.60
C ILE A 334 8.39 -15.11 -2.69
N GLU A 335 8.76 -14.16 -3.53
CA GLU A 335 7.95 -12.99 -3.84
C GLU A 335 7.09 -13.25 -5.07
N PHE A 336 5.82 -12.83 -5.04
CA PHE A 336 4.91 -12.87 -6.18
C PHE A 336 4.23 -11.53 -6.40
N TYR A 337 4.08 -11.13 -7.67
CA TYR A 337 3.23 -10.01 -8.06
C TYR A 337 2.63 -10.24 -9.45
N THR A 338 1.66 -9.41 -9.85
CA THR A 338 1.11 -9.39 -11.21
C THR A 338 1.83 -8.31 -12.01
N ALA A 339 2.45 -8.70 -13.12
CA ALA A 339 3.17 -7.83 -14.04
C ALA A 339 2.32 -6.62 -14.45
N GLY A 340 2.98 -5.46 -14.52
CA GLY A 340 2.39 -4.26 -15.09
C GLY A 340 2.25 -4.34 -16.61
N SER A 341 1.57 -3.35 -17.18
CA SER A 341 1.41 -3.11 -18.62
C SER A 341 1.35 -1.60 -18.86
N ASP A 342 1.24 -1.17 -20.11
CA ASP A 342 1.06 0.27 -20.42
C ASP A 342 -0.29 0.84 -19.97
N LYS A 343 -1.17 0.00 -19.42
CA LYS A 343 -2.47 0.42 -18.88
C LYS A 343 -2.54 0.36 -17.36
N LYS A 344 -1.64 -0.40 -16.73
CA LYS A 344 -1.72 -0.73 -15.30
C LYS A 344 -0.34 -0.92 -14.71
N VAL A 345 -0.10 -0.31 -13.55
CA VAL A 345 1.11 -0.60 -12.79
C VAL A 345 1.11 -2.03 -12.28
N ALA A 346 2.29 -2.57 -12.01
CA ALA A 346 2.43 -3.86 -11.34
C ALA A 346 1.63 -3.90 -10.03
N SER A 347 1.05 -5.05 -9.68
CA SER A 347 0.35 -5.18 -8.40
C SER A 347 1.30 -5.02 -7.22
N SER A 348 0.75 -4.90 -6.02
CA SER A 348 1.56 -5.11 -4.81
C SER A 348 2.18 -6.51 -4.80
N THR A 349 3.27 -6.67 -4.07
CA THR A 349 3.97 -7.95 -3.88
C THR A 349 3.37 -8.69 -2.68
N VAL A 350 3.24 -10.01 -2.79
CA VAL A 350 3.05 -10.91 -1.65
C VAL A 350 4.31 -11.73 -1.46
N VAL A 351 4.78 -11.81 -0.21
CA VAL A 351 5.91 -12.66 0.17
C VAL A 351 5.34 -13.92 0.81
N VAL A 352 5.76 -15.08 0.32
CA VAL A 352 5.35 -16.39 0.82
C VAL A 352 6.57 -17.07 1.44
N GLU A 353 6.49 -17.31 2.74
CA GLU A 353 7.53 -17.96 3.54
C GLU A 353 7.32 -19.47 3.56
N PHE A 354 8.27 -20.21 3.00
CA PHE A 354 8.33 -21.67 3.05
C PHE A 354 9.24 -22.09 4.20
N GLN A 355 8.72 -22.87 5.14
CA GLN A 355 9.53 -23.50 6.17
C GLN A 355 10.38 -24.63 5.55
N ALA A 356 11.50 -24.96 6.19
CA ALA A 356 12.31 -26.09 5.74
C ALA A 356 11.48 -27.38 5.75
N GLN A 357 11.61 -28.19 4.69
CA GLN A 357 10.95 -29.48 4.63
C GLN A 357 11.57 -30.41 5.67
N PRO A 358 10.77 -31.05 6.55
CA PRO A 358 11.32 -32.03 7.47
C PRO A 358 11.94 -33.22 6.72
N ALA A 359 13.03 -33.75 7.27
CA ALA A 359 13.62 -35.00 6.79
C ALA A 359 12.63 -36.16 6.91
N ALA A 360 12.91 -37.25 6.19
CA ALA A 360 12.10 -38.44 6.26
C ALA A 360 12.07 -38.98 7.69
N PRO A 361 10.94 -39.53 8.17
CA PRO A 361 10.87 -40.06 9.53
C PRO A 361 11.86 -41.23 9.67
N THR A 362 12.61 -41.30 10.78
CA THR A 362 13.66 -42.31 11.01
C THR A 362 13.25 -43.33 12.08
N GLY A 363 13.83 -44.54 12.03
CA GLY A 363 13.60 -45.63 12.99
C GLY A 363 12.45 -46.58 12.62
N ASN A 364 11.85 -47.24 13.62
CA ASN A 364 10.69 -48.13 13.46
C ASN A 364 9.39 -47.32 13.27
N VAL A 365 9.33 -46.55 12.18
CA VAL A 365 8.26 -45.60 11.87
C VAL A 365 6.97 -46.30 11.45
N VAL A 366 7.11 -47.42 10.75
CA VAL A 366 6.00 -48.20 10.23
C VAL A 366 6.24 -49.68 10.54
N THR A 367 5.21 -50.37 10.99
CA THR A 367 5.19 -51.83 11.04
C THR A 367 4.19 -52.35 10.01
N LEU A 368 4.60 -53.38 9.29
CA LEU A 368 3.82 -54.01 8.24
C LEU A 368 3.74 -55.52 8.52
N ASP A 369 2.53 -56.00 8.83
CA ASP A 369 2.22 -57.42 8.90
C ASP A 369 1.18 -57.75 7.84
N LYS A 370 1.63 -58.39 6.76
CA LYS A 370 0.86 -58.61 5.53
C LYS A 370 0.33 -57.28 4.96
N THR A 371 -0.97 -57.05 5.06
CA THR A 371 -1.65 -55.80 4.65
C THR A 371 -2.01 -54.90 5.83
N THR A 372 -1.68 -55.30 7.06
CA THR A 372 -1.92 -54.52 8.28
C THR A 372 -0.75 -53.58 8.54
N VAL A 373 -1.05 -52.29 8.56
CA VAL A 373 -0.07 -51.22 8.77
C VAL A 373 -0.31 -50.58 10.13
N THR A 374 0.77 -50.27 10.84
CA THR A 374 0.73 -49.42 12.03
C THR A 374 1.80 -48.34 11.92
N PHE A 375 1.45 -47.11 12.31
CA PHE A 375 2.40 -46.02 12.53
C PHE A 375 2.48 -45.74 14.04
N PRO A 376 3.43 -46.33 14.78
CA PRO A 376 3.42 -46.28 16.25
C PRO A 376 3.46 -44.87 16.84
N ALA A 377 4.10 -43.94 16.14
CA ALA A 377 4.23 -42.53 16.54
C ALA A 377 3.07 -41.63 16.06
N ALA A 378 2.09 -42.16 15.32
CA ALA A 378 1.02 -41.35 14.76
C ALA A 378 0.08 -40.80 15.82
N THR A 379 -0.10 -39.48 15.81
CA THR A 379 -1.01 -38.76 16.71
C THR A 379 -1.78 -37.68 15.94
N LYS A 380 -2.70 -36.97 16.62
CA LYS A 380 -3.40 -35.82 16.03
C LYS A 380 -2.46 -34.64 15.73
N THR A 381 -1.38 -34.50 16.49
CA THR A 381 -0.40 -33.42 16.38
C THR A 381 0.81 -33.79 15.53
N ALA A 382 1.13 -35.08 15.43
CA ALA A 382 2.10 -35.65 14.50
C ALA A 382 1.42 -36.68 13.59
N PRO A 383 0.55 -36.24 12.66
CA PRO A 383 -0.11 -37.14 11.73
C PRO A 383 0.86 -37.67 10.68
N TYR A 384 0.68 -38.92 10.30
CA TYR A 384 1.32 -39.51 9.12
C TYR A 384 0.35 -39.46 7.95
N GLU A 385 0.88 -39.62 6.75
CA GLU A 385 0.08 -39.91 5.58
C GLU A 385 0.75 -40.95 4.69
N TYR A 386 -0.06 -41.74 4.00
CA TYR A 386 0.43 -42.80 3.13
C TYR A 386 -0.38 -42.91 1.84
N VAL A 387 0.22 -43.50 0.82
CA VAL A 387 -0.44 -43.96 -0.40
C VAL A 387 0.14 -45.32 -0.77
N VAL A 388 -0.68 -46.17 -1.37
CA VAL A 388 -0.26 -47.48 -1.86
C VAL A 388 -0.39 -47.48 -3.37
N LEU A 389 0.66 -47.93 -4.05
CA LEU A 389 0.72 -48.05 -5.50
C LEU A 389 1.02 -49.49 -5.88
N HIS A 390 0.51 -49.92 -7.04
CA HIS A 390 0.85 -51.23 -7.57
C HIS A 390 2.31 -51.31 -7.99
N GLN A 391 2.85 -52.54 -8.04
CA GLN A 391 4.20 -52.76 -8.55
C GLN A 391 4.35 -52.16 -9.97
N GLY A 392 5.36 -51.30 -10.14
CA GLY A 392 5.63 -50.63 -11.42
C GLY A 392 4.90 -49.30 -11.63
N GLU A 393 3.94 -48.93 -10.77
CA GLU A 393 3.34 -47.59 -10.79
C GLU A 393 4.30 -46.53 -10.21
N ASN A 394 4.35 -45.37 -10.86
CA ASN A 394 5.15 -44.23 -10.42
C ASN A 394 4.32 -43.29 -9.56
N LEU A 395 4.91 -42.77 -8.48
CA LEU A 395 4.29 -41.76 -7.63
C LEU A 395 4.29 -40.39 -8.34
N ASP A 396 3.10 -39.92 -8.72
CA ASP A 396 2.87 -38.56 -9.23
C ASP A 396 2.28 -37.67 -8.12
N LEU A 397 3.12 -36.79 -7.55
CA LEU A 397 2.73 -35.90 -6.46
C LEU A 397 1.63 -34.91 -6.84
N SER A 398 1.43 -34.59 -8.13
CA SER A 398 0.35 -33.70 -8.57
C SER A 398 -1.04 -34.37 -8.52
N LYS A 399 -1.08 -35.71 -8.61
CA LYS A 399 -2.32 -36.51 -8.71
C LYS A 399 -2.59 -37.35 -7.47
N VAL A 400 -1.58 -37.59 -6.65
CA VAL A 400 -1.66 -38.46 -5.47
C VAL A 400 -2.74 -37.98 -4.49
N LYS A 401 -3.46 -38.95 -3.92
CA LYS A 401 -4.37 -38.73 -2.81
C LYS A 401 -3.85 -39.45 -1.58
N TRP A 402 -3.19 -38.71 -0.71
CA TRP A 402 -2.66 -39.23 0.54
C TRP A 402 -3.78 -39.57 1.53
N THR A 403 -3.67 -40.72 2.18
CA THR A 403 -4.54 -41.13 3.28
C THR A 403 -3.90 -40.74 4.60
N LYS A 404 -4.59 -39.93 5.39
CA LYS A 404 -4.09 -39.40 6.66
C LYS A 404 -4.30 -40.39 7.81
N VAL A 405 -3.27 -40.58 8.63
CA VAL A 405 -3.27 -41.42 9.83
C VAL A 405 -2.96 -40.57 11.05
N THR A 406 -3.91 -40.48 11.97
CA THR A 406 -3.81 -39.63 13.18
C THR A 406 -3.80 -40.42 14.48
N THR A 407 -3.73 -41.76 14.39
CA THR A 407 -3.73 -42.67 15.55
C THR A 407 -2.70 -43.76 15.33
N ASN A 408 -2.17 -44.29 16.42
CA ASN A 408 -1.22 -45.40 16.42
C ASN A 408 -1.89 -46.78 16.34
N LYS A 409 -3.18 -46.85 15.97
CA LYS A 409 -3.91 -48.11 15.89
C LYS A 409 -3.60 -48.82 14.56
N PRO A 410 -3.45 -50.15 14.56
CA PRO A 410 -3.29 -50.91 13.32
C PRO A 410 -4.53 -50.75 12.44
N PHE A 411 -4.32 -50.71 11.13
CA PHE A 411 -5.39 -50.73 10.14
C PHE A 411 -4.99 -51.59 8.93
N GLU A 412 -5.99 -52.14 8.25
CA GLU A 412 -5.78 -52.99 7.09
C GLU A 412 -5.90 -52.18 5.79
N ILE A 413 -4.92 -52.32 4.89
CA ILE A 413 -5.03 -51.85 3.52
C ILE A 413 -5.95 -52.81 2.78
N LYS A 414 -7.18 -52.37 2.50
CA LYS A 414 -8.19 -53.20 1.80
C LYS A 414 -8.13 -53.08 0.29
N LYS A 415 -7.61 -51.96 -0.23
CA LYS A 415 -7.55 -51.66 -1.65
C LYS A 415 -6.32 -50.85 -2.02
N VAL A 416 -5.83 -51.09 -3.22
CA VAL A 416 -4.82 -50.29 -3.93
C VAL A 416 -5.48 -49.84 -5.23
N GLY A 417 -5.74 -48.55 -5.36
CA GLY A 417 -6.62 -48.02 -6.40
C GLY A 417 -8.02 -48.66 -6.37
N LYS A 418 -8.32 -49.50 -7.38
CA LYS A 418 -9.59 -50.25 -7.50
C LYS A 418 -9.46 -51.75 -7.21
N ALA A 419 -8.24 -52.26 -7.01
CA ALA A 419 -7.96 -53.67 -6.80
C ALA A 419 -7.63 -53.98 -5.34
N THR A 420 -7.56 -55.26 -4.99
CA THR A 420 -7.00 -55.74 -3.72
C THR A 420 -5.48 -55.60 -3.73
N PRO A 421 -4.83 -55.42 -2.57
CA PRO A 421 -3.38 -55.41 -2.48
C PRO A 421 -2.79 -56.71 -3.02
N ALA A 422 -1.67 -56.61 -3.74
CA ALA A 422 -0.88 -57.71 -4.24
C ALA A 422 0.52 -57.72 -3.58
N PRO A 423 1.21 -58.89 -3.55
CA PRO A 423 2.64 -58.90 -3.25
C PRO A 423 3.38 -57.93 -4.17
N HIS A 424 4.41 -57.28 -3.63
CA HIS A 424 5.23 -56.25 -4.28
C HIS A 424 4.56 -54.88 -4.51
N ASP A 425 3.30 -54.69 -4.08
CA ASP A 425 2.73 -53.34 -3.97
C ASP A 425 3.54 -52.50 -2.97
N VAL A 426 3.66 -51.20 -3.23
CA VAL A 426 4.55 -50.30 -2.49
C VAL A 426 3.75 -49.26 -1.72
N ILE A 427 3.98 -49.19 -0.41
CA ILE A 427 3.42 -48.17 0.48
C ILE A 427 4.43 -47.03 0.57
N TYR A 428 4.07 -45.86 0.05
CA TYR A 428 4.79 -44.60 0.30
C TYR A 428 4.20 -43.93 1.53
N PHE A 429 5.04 -43.41 2.42
CA PHE A 429 4.57 -42.76 3.65
C PHE A 429 5.48 -41.61 4.10
N ARG A 430 4.90 -40.63 4.81
CA ARG A 430 5.60 -39.45 5.36
C ARG A 430 4.87 -38.85 6.55
N LEU A 431 5.50 -37.91 7.24
CA LEU A 431 4.79 -37.00 8.15
C LEU A 431 3.93 -36.06 7.31
N ALA A 432 2.65 -35.95 7.65
CA ALA A 432 1.73 -35.06 6.95
C ALA A 432 2.00 -33.61 7.34
N SER A 433 1.69 -32.67 6.43
CA SER A 433 1.80 -31.25 6.73
C SER A 433 0.91 -30.87 7.93
N THR A 434 1.43 -29.99 8.78
CA THR A 434 0.71 -29.48 9.95
C THR A 434 0.59 -27.96 9.88
N ILE A 435 -0.44 -27.44 10.52
CA ILE A 435 -0.64 -26.00 10.69
C ILE A 435 -0.63 -25.74 12.19
N ASP A 436 0.29 -24.91 12.63
CA ASP A 436 0.29 -24.40 13.99
C ASP A 436 -0.94 -23.50 14.17
N LYS A 437 -1.80 -23.83 15.13
CA LYS A 437 -3.10 -23.16 15.27
C LYS A 437 -2.98 -21.73 15.76
N GLU A 438 -1.92 -21.40 16.48
CA GLU A 438 -1.70 -20.09 17.08
C GLU A 438 -1.03 -19.15 16.09
N THR A 439 0.10 -19.59 15.52
CA THR A 439 0.92 -18.80 14.60
C THR A 439 0.45 -18.87 13.15
N LYS A 440 -0.41 -19.84 12.81
CA LYS A 440 -0.83 -20.17 11.43
C LYS A 440 0.32 -20.58 10.51
N VAL A 441 1.51 -20.82 11.06
CA VAL A 441 2.66 -21.31 10.31
C VAL A 441 2.37 -22.73 9.85
N VAL A 442 2.64 -23.00 8.58
CA VAL A 442 2.46 -24.31 7.99
C VAL A 442 3.81 -25.01 7.92
N THR A 443 3.91 -26.19 8.52
CA THR A 443 5.05 -27.09 8.33
C THR A 443 4.77 -27.99 7.13
N PRO A 444 5.67 -28.01 6.12
CA PRO A 444 5.53 -28.89 4.96
C PRO A 444 5.44 -30.37 5.36
N ALA A 445 4.82 -31.19 4.51
CA ALA A 445 4.92 -32.63 4.64
C ALA A 445 6.39 -33.06 4.48
N SER A 446 6.83 -34.06 5.26
CA SER A 446 8.23 -34.50 5.22
C SER A 446 8.59 -35.16 3.89
N VAL A 447 9.88 -35.37 3.67
CA VAL A 447 10.35 -36.37 2.70
C VAL A 447 9.68 -37.71 3.01
N TYR A 448 9.25 -38.44 1.97
CA TYR A 448 8.62 -39.75 2.08
C TYR A 448 9.64 -40.89 2.05
N LEU A 449 9.24 -42.01 2.66
CA LEU A 449 9.88 -43.32 2.54
C LEU A 449 8.94 -44.28 1.81
N LYS A 450 9.46 -45.47 1.48
CA LYS A 450 8.67 -46.55 0.91
C LYS A 450 8.94 -47.87 1.61
N ILE A 451 7.92 -48.71 1.73
CA ILE A 451 7.99 -50.10 2.19
C ILE A 451 7.16 -50.99 1.28
N GLU A 452 7.61 -52.21 1.03
CA GLU A 452 7.00 -53.14 0.10
C GLU A 452 6.16 -54.20 0.82
N ILE A 453 4.98 -54.50 0.28
CA ILE A 453 4.10 -55.58 0.77
C ILE A 453 4.66 -56.92 0.30
N GLN A 454 5.31 -57.65 1.21
CA GLN A 454 5.91 -58.95 0.88
C GLN A 454 4.87 -60.07 0.80
N ASN A 455 3.84 -60.04 1.65
CA ASN A 455 2.85 -61.10 1.77
C ASN A 455 1.44 -60.49 1.85
N VAL A 456 0.46 -61.13 1.21
CA VAL A 456 -0.95 -60.75 1.29
C VAL A 456 -1.73 -61.89 1.95
N PRO A 457 -2.75 -61.62 2.79
CA PRO A 457 -3.57 -62.68 3.35
C PRO A 457 -4.17 -63.54 2.24
N ILE A 458 -4.00 -64.86 2.32
CA ILE A 458 -4.66 -65.81 1.42
C ILE A 458 -6.16 -65.72 1.74
N THR A 459 -6.90 -65.04 0.87
CA THR A 459 -8.37 -65.01 0.93
C THR A 459 -8.84 -66.38 0.45
N LYS A 460 -9.35 -67.20 1.36
CA LYS A 460 -10.01 -68.47 1.03
C LYS A 460 -11.38 -68.24 0.41
#